data_AF-A0AAW0HL75-F1
#
_entry.id   AF-A0AAW0HL75-F1
#
_cell.length_a   1.000
_cell.length_b   1.000
_cell.length_c   1.000
_cell.angle_alpha   90.00
_cell.angle_beta   90.00
_cell.angle_gamma   90.00
#
_symmetry.space_group_name_H-M   'P 1'
#
loop_
_entity.id
_entity.type
_entity.pdbx_description
1 polymer ?
#
loop_
_entity_poly.entity_id
_entity_poly.type
_entity_poly.pdbx_seq_one_letter_code
_entity_poly.pdbx_strand_id
1 'polypeptide(L)'
;MEDFKTDLRFQSSAVMALQEASEAYLVGLFEDTNLCAIHAKRVTIMPKDIQLARRILNTSSVVQASTKNLFDLVKNGNLNHPI
;
A
#
# COMPACT_ATOMS: atom_id res chain seq x y z
N MET A 1 -0.89 18.27 -13.51
CA MET A 1 -0.89 16.80 -13.38
C MET A 1 -1.85 16.28 -14.42
N GLU A 2 -1.44 16.29 -15.68
CA GLU A 2 -2.07 15.50 -16.74
C GLU A 2 -0.96 14.58 -17.21
N ASP A 3 -1.20 13.25 -17.24
CA ASP A 3 -0.42 12.28 -18.01
C ASP A 3 -0.91 10.84 -17.76
N PHE A 4 -2.19 10.58 -17.99
CA PHE A 4 -2.65 9.20 -18.19
C PHE A 4 -3.57 9.14 -19.40
N LYS A 5 -3.28 8.18 -20.29
CA LYS A 5 -4.00 7.92 -21.53
C LYS A 5 -5.49 7.82 -21.22
N THR A 6 -6.32 8.63 -21.87
CA THR A 6 -7.76 8.81 -21.56
C THR A 6 -8.61 7.55 -21.75
N ASP A 7 -8.02 6.45 -22.22
CA ASP A 7 -8.67 5.16 -22.49
C ASP A 7 -7.93 3.99 -21.82
N LEU A 8 -7.61 4.13 -20.53
CA LEU A 8 -7.05 3.05 -19.71
C LEU A 8 -8.18 2.28 -19.01
N ARG A 9 -8.28 0.98 -19.29
CA ARG A 9 -9.17 0.06 -18.57
C ARG A 9 -8.35 -0.83 -17.65
N PHE A 10 -8.67 -0.82 -16.36
CA PHE A 10 -8.05 -1.70 -15.38
C PHE A 10 -8.88 -2.97 -15.18
N GLN A 11 -8.21 -4.10 -15.02
CA GLN A 11 -8.84 -5.31 -14.52
C GLN A 11 -9.29 -5.08 -13.07
N SER A 12 -10.42 -5.64 -12.66
CA SER A 12 -10.89 -5.54 -11.26
C SER A 12 -9.85 -6.03 -10.26
N SER A 13 -9.14 -7.12 -10.57
CA SER A 13 -8.03 -7.64 -9.74
C SER A 13 -6.86 -6.68 -9.62
N ALA A 14 -6.56 -5.88 -10.65
CA ALA A 14 -5.51 -4.87 -10.61
C ALA A 14 -5.88 -3.73 -9.64
N VAL A 15 -7.14 -3.32 -9.63
CA VAL A 15 -7.64 -2.31 -8.68
C VAL A 15 -7.58 -2.85 -7.25
N MET A 16 -7.98 -4.11 -7.03
CA MET A 16 -7.88 -4.75 -5.71
C MET A 16 -6.43 -4.84 -5.22
N ALA A 17 -5.50 -5.20 -6.10
CA ALA A 17 -4.08 -5.26 -5.76
C ALA A 17 -3.53 -3.89 -5.34
N LEU A 18 -3.95 -2.82 -6.03
CA LEU A 18 -3.55 -1.45 -5.68
C LEU A 18 -4.13 -1.01 -4.34
N GLN A 19 -5.40 -1.35 -4.06
CA GLN A 19 -6.01 -1.06 -2.77
C GLN A 19 -5.24 -1.74 -1.63
N GLU A 20 -5.01 -3.05 -1.75
CA GLU A 20 -4.34 -3.84 -0.71
C GLU A 20 -2.90 -3.35 -0.48
N ALA A 21 -2.15 -3.08 -1.55
CA ALA A 21 -0.81 -2.52 -1.44
C ALA A 21 -0.82 -1.12 -0.79
N SER A 22 -1.82 -0.29 -1.11
CA SER A 22 -1.96 1.05 -0.55
C SER A 22 -2.30 0.99 0.95
N GLU A 23 -3.23 0.12 1.36
CA GLU A 23 -3.58 -0.06 2.76
C GLU A 23 -2.40 -0.59 3.56
N ALA A 24 -1.72 -1.62 3.08
CA ALA A 24 -0.54 -2.17 3.73
C ALA A 24 0.58 -1.13 3.91
N TYR A 25 0.81 -0.30 2.88
CA TYR A 25 1.78 0.79 2.96
C TYR A 25 1.37 1.85 3.98
N LEU A 26 0.11 2.29 3.96
CA LEU A 26 -0.37 3.33 4.87
C LEU A 26 -0.41 2.85 6.31
N VAL A 27 -0.78 1.60 6.57
CA VAL A 27 -0.75 1.01 7.92
C VAL A 27 0.66 1.04 8.48
N GLY A 28 1.65 0.50 7.77
CA GLY A 28 3.05 0.54 8.23
C GLY A 28 3.59 1.96 8.41
N LEU A 29 3.26 2.87 7.47
CA LEU A 29 3.64 4.28 7.59
C LEU A 29 3.04 4.94 8.84
N PHE A 30 1.80 4.62 9.20
CA PHE A 30 1.14 5.19 10.38
C PHE A 30 1.65 4.58 11.69
N GLU A 31 2.05 3.31 11.70
CA GLU A 31 2.75 2.68 12.83
C GLU A 31 4.06 3.44 13.13
N ASP A 32 4.87 3.66 12.11
CA ASP A 32 6.12 4.41 12.20
C ASP A 32 5.91 5.88 12.61
N THR A 33 4.87 6.51 12.06
CA THR A 33 4.47 7.87 12.41
C THR A 33 4.06 7.96 13.88
N ASN A 34 3.32 6.97 14.39
CA ASN A 34 2.91 6.90 15.78
C ASN A 34 4.14 6.76 16.71
N LEU A 35 5.13 5.93 16.35
CA LEU A 35 6.39 5.84 17.09
C LEU A 35 7.13 7.19 17.15
N CYS A 36 7.14 7.95 16.05
CA CYS A 36 7.72 9.30 16.03
C CYS A 36 6.97 10.27 16.97
N ALA A 37 5.64 10.21 17.02
CA ALA A 37 4.83 11.02 17.92
C ALA A 37 5.10 10.67 19.41
N ILE A 38 5.17 9.38 19.73
CA ILE A 38 5.49 8.87 21.07
C ILE A 38 6.91 9.29 21.49
N HIS A 39 7.88 9.18 20.60
CA HIS A 39 9.25 9.64 20.84
C HIS A 39 9.30 11.12 21.21
N ALA A 40 8.43 11.93 20.60
CA ALA A 40 8.24 13.34 20.90
C ALA A 40 7.26 13.64 22.06
N LYS A 41 6.91 12.63 22.88
CA LYS A 41 6.01 12.73 24.04
C LYS A 41 4.60 13.25 23.70
N ARG A 42 4.07 12.89 22.54
CA ARG A 42 2.71 13.25 22.10
C ARG A 42 1.91 11.98 21.77
N VAL A 43 0.58 12.12 21.80
CA VAL A 43 -0.37 11.07 21.37
C VAL A 43 -0.94 11.38 19.99
N THR A 44 -1.15 12.66 19.67
CA THR A 44 -1.63 13.09 18.35
C THR A 44 -0.48 13.11 17.34
N ILE A 45 -0.62 12.35 16.26
CA ILE A 45 0.28 12.37 15.11
C ILE A 45 0.15 13.71 14.34
N MET A 46 1.27 14.20 13.83
CA MET A 46 1.35 15.47 13.11
C MET A 46 2.09 15.28 11.78
N PRO A 47 1.93 16.19 10.78
CA PRO A 47 2.62 16.07 9.50
C PRO A 47 4.15 15.94 9.61
N LYS A 48 4.76 16.56 10.63
CA LYS A 48 6.20 16.44 10.92
C LYS A 48 6.63 15.01 11.29
N ASP A 49 5.74 14.24 11.92
CA ASP A 49 6.01 12.85 12.30
C ASP A 49 6.02 11.96 11.05
N ILE A 50 5.10 12.21 10.10
CA ILE A 50 5.07 11.50 8.82
C ILE A 50 6.30 11.83 7.99
N GLN A 51 6.69 13.11 7.93
CA GLN A 51 7.90 13.54 7.23
C GLN A 51 9.15 12.88 7.83
N LEU A 52 9.21 12.77 9.15
CA LEU A 52 10.30 12.13 9.86
C LEU A 52 10.32 10.62 9.61
N ALA A 53 9.17 9.95 9.76
CA ALA A 53 9.00 8.52 9.48
C ALA A 53 9.47 8.18 8.06
N ARG A 54 9.00 8.91 7.04
CA ARG A 54 9.45 8.70 5.64
C ARG A 54 10.93 8.95 5.42
N ARG A 55 11.55 9.84 6.20
CA ARG A 55 12.96 10.20 6.05
C ARG A 55 13.90 9.18 6.69
N ILE A 56 13.50 8.63 7.84
CA ILE A 56 14.30 7.68 8.61
C ILE A 56 14.04 6.24 8.14
N LEU A 57 12.79 5.94 7.82
CA LEU A 57 12.30 4.60 7.54
C LEU A 57 12.06 4.53 6.04
N ASN A 58 13.18 4.40 5.31
CA ASN A 58 13.18 4.26 3.87
C ASN A 58 12.73 2.83 3.51
N THR A 59 11.41 2.61 3.58
CA THR A 59 10.64 1.55 2.90
C THR A 59 11.31 0.17 2.83
N SER A 60 11.05 -0.73 3.78
CA SER A 60 11.45 -2.15 3.64
C SER A 60 10.62 -3.05 4.55
N SER A 61 9.57 -3.70 4.03
CA SER A 61 9.24 -5.14 4.24
C SER A 61 7.77 -5.54 4.05
N VAL A 62 6.77 -4.65 4.17
CA VAL A 62 5.36 -5.11 4.22
C VAL A 62 4.76 -5.48 2.85
N VAL A 63 5.35 -5.06 1.74
CA VAL A 63 4.87 -5.48 0.41
C VAL A 63 5.12 -6.97 0.15
N GLN A 64 6.03 -7.64 0.87
CA GLN A 64 6.37 -9.04 0.54
C GLN A 64 5.47 -10.11 1.18
N ALA A 65 4.73 -9.78 2.25
CA ALA A 65 3.93 -10.77 2.99
C ALA A 65 2.48 -10.87 2.50
N SER A 66 1.82 -9.75 2.20
CA SER A 66 0.42 -9.76 1.74
C SER A 66 0.28 -10.08 0.25
N THR A 67 1.23 -9.67 -0.59
CA THR A 67 1.12 -9.88 -2.05
C THR A 67 1.32 -11.33 -2.49
N LYS A 68 1.96 -12.18 -1.68
CA LYS A 68 2.15 -13.61 -2.04
C LYS A 68 0.80 -14.32 -2.21
N ASN A 69 -0.16 -14.06 -1.33
CA ASN A 69 -1.49 -14.65 -1.38
C ASN A 69 -2.29 -14.18 -2.61
N LEU A 70 -2.10 -12.93 -3.05
CA LEU A 70 -2.82 -12.36 -4.19
C LEU A 70 -2.25 -12.78 -5.55
N PHE A 71 -0.93 -12.93 -5.68
CA PHE A 71 -0.31 -13.51 -6.88
C PHE A 71 -0.75 -14.97 -7.10
N ASP A 72 -0.87 -15.74 -6.02
CA ASP A 72 -1.35 -17.12 -6.06
C ASP A 72 -2.84 -17.18 -6.48
N LEU A 73 -3.68 -16.22 -6.03
CA LEU A 73 -5.08 -16.13 -6.43
C LEU A 73 -5.26 -15.72 -7.91
N VAL A 74 -4.43 -14.81 -8.42
CA VAL A 74 -4.45 -14.39 -9.83
C VAL A 74 -4.03 -15.52 -10.78
N LYS A 75 -3.09 -16.39 -10.38
CA LYS A 75 -2.69 -17.54 -11.20
C LYS A 75 -3.71 -18.68 -11.20
N ASN A 76 -4.48 -18.85 -10.12
CA ASN A 76 -5.51 -19.89 -10.00
C ASN A 76 -6.87 -19.49 -10.62
N GLY A 77 -7.04 -18.23 -11.05
CA GLY A 77 -8.28 -17.69 -11.60
C GLY A 77 -8.49 -17.84 -13.12
N ASN A 78 -7.65 -18.58 -13.85
CA ASN A 78 -7.94 -18.94 -15.24
C ASN A 78 -8.97 -20.08 -15.30
N LEU A 79 -10.19 -19.81 -14.84
CA LEU A 79 -11.35 -20.58 -15.23
C LEU A 79 -11.73 -20.11 -16.63
N ASN A 80 -11.20 -20.81 -17.62
CA ASN A 80 -11.82 -20.90 -18.93
C ASN A 80 -13.32 -21.17 -18.73
N HIS A 81 -14.19 -20.23 -19.11
CA HIS A 81 -15.47 -20.65 -19.66
C HIS A 81 -15.92 -19.66 -20.75
N PRO A 82 -16.11 -20.13 -22.00
CA PRO A 82 -16.74 -19.34 -23.04
C PRO A 82 -18.24 -19.26 -22.77
N ILE A 83 -18.81 -18.06 -22.82
CA ILE A 83 -20.16 -17.78 -23.31
C ILE A 83 -20.08 -16.44 -24.05
#